data_AF-A0A959C8H7-F1
#
_entry.id   AF-A0A959C8H7-F1
#
_cell.length_a   1.000
_cell.length_b   1.000
_cell.length_c   1.000
_cell.angle_alpha   90.00
_cell.angle_beta   90.00
_cell.angle_gamma   90.00
#
_symmetry.space_group_name_H-M   'P 1'
#
loop_
_entity.id
_entity.type
_entity.pdbx_description
1 polymer ?
#
loop_
_entity_poly.entity_id
_entity_poly.type
_entity_poly.pdbx_seq_one_letter_code
_entity_poly.pdbx_strand_id
1 'polypeptide(L)'
;GERKAGLIAPFKEIFAGLLGSKNNRLAWGAMTALDAIAGVDPQGIHPYLPAIVDAADTGSVITRDHAVGILIKLYAVDVYADDCFALLSEQLSKCPVNQLPMYAEMALPAIRPQHKAQFAATLQSRLSEIEKASKRTRVEKVIRKI
;
A
#
# COMPACT_ATOMS: atom_id res chain seq x y z
N GLY A 1 9.25 -14.34 11.62
CA GLY A 1 9.15 -13.68 12.93
C GLY A 1 7.80 -13.04 13.22
N GLU A 2 6.80 -13.20 12.36
CA GLU A 2 5.58 -12.38 12.36
C GLU A 2 4.44 -12.93 13.23
N ARG A 3 4.74 -13.56 14.36
CA ARG A 3 3.73 -14.39 15.06
C ARG A 3 2.80 -13.59 15.98
N LYS A 4 3.16 -12.38 16.40
CA LYS A 4 2.34 -11.52 17.30
C LYS A 4 2.62 -10.01 17.11
N ALA A 5 2.06 -9.39 16.07
CA ALA A 5 2.19 -7.95 15.85
C ALA A 5 1.68 -7.09 17.03
N GLY A 6 0.73 -7.61 17.81
CA GLY A 6 0.24 -6.93 19.02
C GLY A 6 1.32 -6.63 20.08
N LEU A 7 2.44 -7.37 20.09
CA LEU A 7 3.55 -7.08 21.02
C LEU A 7 4.32 -5.82 20.65
N ILE A 8 4.28 -5.42 19.37
CA ILE A 8 4.96 -4.22 18.88
C ILE A 8 4.00 -3.03 18.67
N ALA A 9 2.69 -3.25 18.72
CA ALA A 9 1.66 -2.22 18.54
C ALA A 9 1.79 -1.01 19.51
N PRO A 10 2.19 -1.19 20.80
CA PRO A 10 2.43 -0.04 21.69
C PRO A 10 3.56 0.89 21.22
N PHE A 11 4.46 0.43 20.35
CA PHE A 11 5.62 1.20 19.86
C PHE A 11 5.39 1.86 18.49
N LYS A 12 4.15 1.88 17.98
CA LYS A 12 3.81 2.45 16.67
C LYS A 12 4.30 3.89 16.46
N GLU A 13 4.25 4.73 17.49
CA GLU A 13 4.76 6.11 17.42
C GLU A 13 6.28 6.14 17.17
N ILE A 14 7.04 5.25 17.82
CA ILE A 14 8.49 5.14 17.61
C ILE A 14 8.78 4.73 16.16
N PHE A 15 8.05 3.73 15.63
CA PHE A 15 8.22 3.33 14.24
C PHE A 15 7.85 4.45 13.27
N ALA A 16 6.75 5.17 13.50
CA ALA A 16 6.38 6.33 12.69
C ALA A 16 7.49 7.39 12.67
N GLY A 17 8.09 7.68 13.83
CA GLY A 17 9.22 8.62 13.94
C GLY A 17 10.48 8.19 13.17
N LEU A 18 10.63 6.90 12.85
CA LEU A 18 11.77 6.36 12.09
C LEU A 18 11.57 6.40 10.57
N LEU A 19 10.36 6.72 10.08
CA LEU A 19 10.07 6.76 8.64
C LEU A 19 10.91 7.82 7.89
N GLY A 20 11.21 8.95 8.53
CA GLY A 20 12.04 10.03 7.97
C GLY A 20 13.55 9.80 8.11
N SER A 21 13.99 8.62 8.57
CA SER A 21 15.40 8.32 8.77
C SER A 21 16.17 8.31 7.45
N LYS A 22 17.33 8.99 7.41
CA LYS A 22 18.29 8.90 6.29
C LYS A 22 18.88 7.49 6.11
N ASN A 23 18.79 6.65 7.15
CA ASN A 23 19.15 5.24 7.05
C ASN A 23 17.95 4.41 6.57
N ASN A 24 18.02 3.97 5.31
CA ASN A 24 16.99 3.15 4.67
C ASN A 24 16.62 1.90 5.47
N ARG A 25 17.57 1.25 6.17
CA ARG A 25 17.25 0.04 6.95
C ARG A 25 16.32 0.34 8.13
N LEU A 26 16.46 1.52 8.74
CA LEU A 26 15.55 1.96 9.82
C LEU A 26 14.17 2.27 9.25
N ALA A 27 14.10 2.98 8.13
CA ALA A 27 12.83 3.26 7.45
C ALA A 27 12.13 1.96 7.01
N TRP A 28 12.86 0.97 6.51
CA TRP A 28 12.31 -0.34 6.14
C TRP A 28 11.75 -1.07 7.35
N GLY A 29 12.55 -1.22 8.41
CA GLY A 29 12.10 -1.90 9.63
C GLY A 29 10.88 -1.22 10.26
N ALA A 30 10.86 0.12 10.24
CA ALA A 30 9.73 0.91 10.69
C ALA A 30 8.48 0.66 9.85
N MET A 31 8.58 0.76 8.52
CA MET A 31 7.43 0.56 7.64
C MET A 31 6.90 -0.88 7.71
N THR A 32 7.78 -1.88 7.76
CA THR A 32 7.39 -3.29 7.96
C THR A 32 6.68 -3.48 9.30
N ALA A 33 7.15 -2.86 10.38
CA ALA A 33 6.51 -2.93 11.69
C ALA A 33 5.12 -2.29 11.68
N LEU A 34 4.97 -1.10 11.09
CA LEU A 34 3.69 -0.42 10.93
C LEU A 34 2.71 -1.24 10.08
N ASP A 35 3.19 -1.88 9.01
CA ASP A 35 2.39 -2.77 8.16
C ASP A 35 1.88 -4.01 8.93
N ALA A 36 2.73 -4.62 9.76
CA ALA A 36 2.29 -5.71 10.63
C ALA A 36 1.27 -5.23 11.67
N ILE A 37 1.48 -4.06 12.28
CA ILE A 37 0.57 -3.47 13.29
C ILE A 37 -0.77 -3.11 12.66
N ALA A 38 -0.81 -2.61 11.43
CA ALA A 38 -2.05 -2.28 10.71
C ALA A 38 -3.00 -3.48 10.58
N GLY A 39 -2.47 -4.71 10.59
CA GLY A 39 -3.28 -5.92 10.58
C GLY A 39 -3.99 -6.25 11.90
N VAL A 40 -3.57 -5.64 13.02
CA VAL A 40 -4.14 -5.90 14.37
C VAL A 40 -4.70 -4.65 15.05
N ASP A 41 -4.21 -3.47 14.68
CA ASP A 41 -4.61 -2.16 15.21
C ASP A 41 -4.65 -1.11 14.07
N PRO A 42 -5.57 -1.25 13.09
CA PRO A 42 -5.67 -0.30 11.97
C PRO A 42 -6.04 1.11 12.43
N GLN A 43 -6.86 1.24 13.48
CA GLN A 43 -7.24 2.54 14.05
C GLN A 43 -6.04 3.27 14.65
N GLY A 44 -5.15 2.55 15.34
CA GLY A 44 -3.92 3.12 15.87
C GLY A 44 -2.90 3.52 14.79
N ILE A 45 -2.98 2.95 13.59
CA ILE A 45 -2.11 3.30 12.46
C ILE A 45 -2.63 4.51 11.66
N HIS A 46 -3.95 4.69 11.55
CA HIS A 46 -4.56 5.75 10.76
C HIS A 46 -3.96 7.16 10.98
N PRO A 47 -3.67 7.62 12.21
CA PRO A 47 -3.06 8.93 12.44
C PRO A 47 -1.70 9.15 11.77
N TYR A 48 -0.98 8.08 11.43
CA TYR A 48 0.33 8.13 10.79
C TYR A 48 0.27 8.04 9.26
N LEU A 49 -0.92 7.98 8.66
CA LEU A 49 -1.09 7.91 7.20
C LEU A 49 -0.29 8.97 6.43
N PRO A 50 -0.29 10.26 6.83
CA PRO A 50 0.52 11.27 6.14
C PRO A 50 2.01 10.90 6.08
N ALA A 51 2.60 10.53 7.23
CA ALA A 51 4.00 10.14 7.30
C ALA A 51 4.30 8.85 6.50
N ILE A 52 3.36 7.92 6.47
CA ILE A 52 3.47 6.67 5.70
C ILE A 52 3.48 6.95 4.20
N VAL A 53 2.59 7.80 3.73
CA VAL A 53 2.50 8.19 2.31
C VAL A 53 3.73 8.99 1.88
N ASP A 54 4.16 9.97 2.67
CA ASP A 54 5.37 10.76 2.39
C ASP A 54 6.62 9.87 2.27
N ALA A 55 6.74 8.88 3.15
CA ALA A 55 7.82 7.90 3.11
C ALA A 55 7.71 6.94 1.91
N ALA A 56 6.51 6.62 1.43
CA ALA A 56 6.30 5.80 0.23
C ALA A 56 6.69 6.54 -1.06
N ASP A 57 6.43 7.84 -1.10
CA ASP A 57 6.68 8.70 -2.25
C ASP A 57 8.17 8.95 -2.47
N THR A 58 8.91 9.15 -1.39
CA THR A 58 10.36 9.44 -1.44
C THR A 58 11.24 8.20 -1.19
N GLY A 59 10.65 7.14 -0.65
CA GLY A 59 11.37 5.95 -0.20
C GLY A 59 11.68 4.91 -1.27
N SER A 60 12.35 3.85 -0.81
CA SER A 60 12.72 2.72 -1.66
C SER A 60 11.52 1.83 -1.99
N VAL A 61 11.76 0.86 -2.86
CA VAL A 61 10.83 -0.22 -3.22
C VAL A 61 10.20 -0.88 -1.97
N ILE A 62 10.98 -1.18 -0.93
CA ILE A 62 10.54 -1.87 0.29
C ILE A 62 9.59 -0.99 1.11
N THR A 63 9.92 0.30 1.26
CA THR A 63 9.07 1.25 1.97
C THR A 63 7.70 1.38 1.28
N ARG A 64 7.70 1.48 -0.05
CA ARG A 64 6.45 1.58 -0.83
C ARG A 64 5.61 0.32 -0.77
N ASP A 65 6.24 -0.86 -0.85
CA ASP A 65 5.54 -2.14 -0.79
C ASP A 65 4.73 -2.28 0.50
N HIS A 66 5.34 -1.95 1.63
CA HIS A 66 4.65 -1.99 2.93
C HIS A 66 3.64 -0.85 3.11
N ALA A 67 3.90 0.35 2.58
CA ALA A 67 2.92 1.43 2.61
C ALA A 67 1.63 1.06 1.85
N VAL A 68 1.73 0.42 0.68
CA VAL A 68 0.57 -0.09 -0.05
C VAL A 68 -0.15 -1.19 0.74
N GLY A 69 0.61 -2.07 1.41
CA GLY A 69 0.05 -3.07 2.34
C GLY A 69 -0.79 -2.43 3.45
N ILE A 70 -0.28 -1.36 4.07
CA ILE A 70 -0.98 -0.58 5.09
C ILE A 70 -2.26 0.02 4.51
N LEU A 71 -2.18 0.72 3.36
CA LEU A 71 -3.34 1.34 2.73
C LEU A 71 -4.46 0.33 2.46
N ILE A 72 -4.14 -0.87 1.99
CA ILE A 72 -5.12 -1.94 1.75
C ILE A 72 -5.75 -2.43 3.06
N LYS A 73 -4.95 -2.57 4.13
CA LYS A 73 -5.46 -3.00 5.45
C LYS A 73 -6.38 -1.95 6.08
N LEU A 74 -6.03 -0.67 5.98
CA LEU A 74 -6.86 0.42 6.49
C LEU A 74 -8.12 0.60 5.63
N TYR A 75 -8.02 0.41 4.31
CA TYR A 75 -9.15 0.43 3.39
C TYR A 75 -10.24 -0.62 3.71
N ALA A 76 -9.86 -1.74 4.34
CA ALA A 76 -10.80 -2.74 4.83
C ALA A 76 -11.67 -2.24 6.00
N VAL A 77 -11.32 -1.12 6.63
CA VAL A 77 -12.11 -0.46 7.67
C VAL A 77 -13.03 0.57 7.03
N ASP A 78 -14.35 0.45 7.22
CA ASP A 78 -15.37 1.25 6.53
C ASP A 78 -15.19 2.76 6.66
N VAL A 79 -14.86 3.24 7.85
CA VAL A 79 -14.68 4.68 8.12
C VAL A 79 -13.46 5.27 7.41
N TYR A 80 -12.52 4.46 6.94
CA TYR A 80 -11.29 4.91 6.26
C TYR A 80 -11.30 4.56 4.76
N ALA A 81 -12.37 3.93 4.27
CA ALA A 81 -12.37 3.33 2.95
C ALA A 81 -12.14 4.34 1.82
N ASP A 82 -12.86 5.46 1.83
CA ASP A 82 -12.79 6.42 0.73
C ASP A 82 -11.44 7.15 0.71
N ASP A 83 -10.96 7.59 1.89
CA ASP A 83 -9.65 8.23 2.05
C ASP A 83 -8.49 7.30 1.66
N CYS A 84 -8.51 6.06 2.15
CA CYS A 84 -7.48 5.08 1.82
C CYS A 84 -7.53 4.67 0.35
N PHE A 85 -8.72 4.62 -0.25
CA PHE A 85 -8.86 4.34 -1.68
C PHE A 85 -8.29 5.47 -2.54
N ALA A 86 -8.55 6.73 -2.18
CA ALA A 86 -7.96 7.88 -2.87
C ALA A 86 -6.42 7.80 -2.88
N LEU A 87 -5.82 7.55 -1.71
CA LEU A 87 -4.37 7.39 -1.56
C LEU A 87 -3.83 6.15 -2.31
N LEU A 88 -4.53 5.02 -2.23
CA LEU A 88 -4.16 3.79 -2.96
C LEU A 88 -4.21 4.01 -4.48
N SER A 89 -5.26 4.67 -4.97
CA SER A 89 -5.42 5.00 -6.39
C SER A 89 -4.29 5.92 -6.87
N GLU A 90 -3.89 6.90 -6.06
CA GLU A 90 -2.75 7.76 -6.36
C GLU A 90 -1.45 6.94 -6.43
N GLN A 91 -1.19 6.08 -5.45
CA GLN A 91 -0.02 5.21 -5.46
C GLN A 91 0.03 4.31 -6.70
N LEU A 92 -1.10 3.73 -7.11
CA LEU A 92 -1.18 2.91 -8.34
C LEU A 92 -0.90 3.73 -9.60
N SER A 93 -1.33 4.99 -9.64
CA SER A 93 -1.07 5.87 -10.80
C SER A 93 0.40 6.26 -10.95
N LYS A 94 1.16 6.36 -9.85
CA LYS A 94 2.54 6.87 -9.88
C LYS A 94 3.62 5.86 -9.52
N CYS A 95 3.28 4.67 -9.01
CA CYS A 95 4.26 3.69 -8.60
C CYS A 95 5.16 3.27 -9.78
N PRO A 96 6.40 2.84 -9.52
CA PRO A 96 7.22 2.19 -10.54
C PRO A 96 6.46 1.10 -11.30
N VAL A 97 6.53 1.13 -12.63
CA VAL A 97 5.82 0.19 -13.53
C VAL A 97 6.06 -1.27 -13.13
N ASN A 98 7.25 -1.56 -12.61
CA ASN A 98 7.64 -2.88 -12.16
C ASN A 98 6.88 -3.41 -10.93
N GLN A 99 6.34 -2.53 -10.08
CA GLN A 99 5.58 -2.84 -8.87
C GLN A 99 4.07 -2.89 -9.13
N LEU A 100 3.57 -2.18 -10.14
CA LEU A 100 2.14 -2.06 -10.46
C LEU A 100 1.39 -3.41 -10.47
N PRO A 101 1.89 -4.50 -11.10
CA PRO A 101 1.18 -5.78 -11.10
C PRO A 101 0.96 -6.36 -9.70
N MET A 102 1.95 -6.22 -8.82
CA MET A 102 1.87 -6.73 -7.46
C MET A 102 0.84 -5.93 -6.64
N TYR A 103 0.88 -4.60 -6.74
CA TYR A 103 -0.08 -3.75 -6.03
C TYR A 103 -1.51 -3.96 -6.49
N ALA A 104 -1.71 -4.10 -7.81
CA ALA A 104 -3.01 -4.43 -8.38
C ALA A 104 -3.56 -5.76 -7.86
N GLU A 105 -2.71 -6.79 -7.77
CA GLU A 105 -3.08 -8.11 -7.24
C GLU A 105 -3.38 -8.07 -5.74
N MET A 106 -2.60 -7.33 -4.96
CA MET A 106 -2.83 -7.14 -3.52
C MET A 106 -4.14 -6.42 -3.23
N ALA A 107 -4.46 -5.38 -4.02
CA ALA A 107 -5.66 -4.56 -3.82
C ALA A 107 -6.94 -5.28 -4.24
N LEU A 108 -6.91 -6.04 -5.35
CA LEU A 108 -8.08 -6.69 -5.95
C LEU A 108 -9.05 -7.36 -4.96
N PRO A 109 -8.62 -8.21 -4.00
CA PRO A 109 -9.55 -8.88 -3.08
C PRO A 109 -10.30 -7.93 -2.14
N ALA A 110 -9.79 -6.71 -1.91
CA ALA A 110 -10.38 -5.73 -1.01
C ALA A 110 -11.30 -4.72 -1.73
N ILE A 111 -11.14 -4.51 -3.04
CA ILE A 111 -11.83 -3.43 -3.78
C ILE A 111 -13.37 -3.59 -3.72
N ARG A 112 -14.02 -2.60 -3.08
CA ARG A 112 -15.47 -2.44 -2.98
C ARG A 112 -16.12 -2.07 -4.31
N PRO A 113 -17.41 -2.42 -4.52
CA PRO A 113 -18.12 -2.15 -5.77
C PRO A 113 -18.05 -0.69 -6.26
N GLN A 114 -18.18 0.30 -5.37
CA GLN A 114 -18.16 1.71 -5.76
C GLN A 114 -16.80 2.17 -6.34
N HIS A 115 -15.71 1.49 -5.99
CA HIS A 115 -14.34 1.86 -6.35
C HIS A 115 -13.81 1.09 -7.56
N LYS A 116 -14.53 0.04 -7.98
CA LYS A 116 -14.12 -0.86 -9.09
C LYS A 116 -13.86 -0.12 -10.39
N ALA A 117 -14.74 0.81 -10.77
CA ALA A 117 -14.62 1.55 -12.03
C ALA A 117 -13.35 2.41 -12.06
N GLN A 118 -13.09 3.18 -11.00
CA GLN A 118 -11.88 3.99 -10.89
C GLN A 118 -10.62 3.12 -10.83
N PHE A 119 -10.64 2.04 -10.05
CA PHE A 119 -9.52 1.11 -9.95
C PHE A 119 -9.17 0.50 -11.31
N ALA A 120 -10.16 0.05 -12.09
CA ALA A 120 -9.95 -0.46 -13.44
C ALA A 120 -9.37 0.61 -14.38
N ALA A 121 -9.90 1.83 -14.33
CA ALA A 121 -9.44 2.94 -15.16
C ALA A 121 -7.97 3.29 -14.89
N THR A 122 -7.56 3.37 -13.62
CA THR A 122 -6.16 3.62 -13.22
C THR A 122 -5.22 2.52 -13.72
N LEU A 123 -5.63 1.25 -13.67
CA LEU A 123 -4.80 0.16 -14.20
C LEU A 123 -4.72 0.18 -15.73
N GLN A 124 -5.83 0.47 -16.41
CA GLN A 124 -5.90 0.53 -17.87
C GLN A 124 -5.03 1.65 -18.44
N SER A 125 -5.04 2.83 -17.82
CA SER A 125 -4.26 3.99 -18.29
C SER A 125 -2.75 3.73 -18.31
N ARG A 126 -2.28 2.75 -17.52
CA ARG A 126 -0.86 2.43 -17.37
C ARG A 126 -0.41 1.20 -18.15
N LEU A 127 -1.32 0.47 -18.81
CA LEU A 127 -0.97 -0.76 -19.53
C LEU A 127 0.06 -0.54 -20.65
N SER A 128 0.03 0.63 -21.30
CA SER A 128 0.99 0.99 -22.35
C SER A 128 2.40 1.21 -21.84
N GLU A 129 2.58 1.52 -20.55
CA GLU A 129 3.90 1.70 -19.93
C GLU A 129 4.60 0.36 -19.65
N ILE A 130 3.86 -0.75 -19.67
CA ILE A 130 4.39 -2.07 -19.30
C ILE A 130 4.98 -2.76 -20.52
N GLU A 131 6.29 -2.63 -20.71
CA GLU A 131 7.02 -3.26 -21.82
C GLU A 131 7.03 -4.80 -21.73
N LYS A 132 7.23 -5.34 -20.51
CA LYS A 132 7.33 -6.79 -20.32
C LYS A 132 5.95 -7.44 -20.38
N ALA A 133 5.67 -8.16 -21.46
CA ALA A 133 4.41 -8.87 -21.69
C ALA A 133 3.93 -9.68 -20.47
N SER A 134 4.82 -10.43 -19.81
CA SER A 134 4.46 -11.22 -18.62
C SER A 134 3.93 -10.39 -17.45
N LYS A 135 4.37 -9.14 -17.30
CA LYS A 135 3.86 -8.21 -16.27
C LYS A 135 2.55 -7.57 -16.72
N ARG A 136 2.44 -7.21 -17.99
CA ARG A 136 1.22 -6.65 -18.57
C ARG A 136 0.05 -7.64 -18.42
N THR A 137 0.26 -8.90 -18.74
CA THR A 137 -0.74 -9.96 -18.57
C THR A 137 -1.23 -10.12 -17.13
N ARG A 138 -0.39 -9.84 -16.12
CA ARG A 138 -0.82 -9.87 -14.70
C ARG A 138 -1.81 -8.75 -14.40
N VAL A 139 -1.54 -7.52 -14.86
CA VAL A 139 -2.46 -6.38 -14.70
C VAL A 139 -3.76 -6.60 -15.49
N GLU A 140 -3.68 -7.10 -16.73
CA GLU A 140 -4.87 -7.43 -17.53
C GLU A 140 -5.74 -8.49 -16.85
N LYS A 141 -5.15 -9.49 -16.19
CA LYS A 141 -5.89 -10.48 -15.39
C LYS A 141 -6.61 -9.86 -14.20
N VAL A 142 -6.01 -8.85 -13.55
CA VAL A 142 -6.69 -8.11 -12.47
C VAL A 142 -7.89 -7.35 -13.03
N ILE A 143 -7.71 -6.60 -14.12
CA ILE A 143 -8.79 -5.82 -14.76
C ILE A 143 -9.96 -6.72 -15.15
N ARG A 144 -9.71 -7.92 -15.69
CA ARG A 144 -10.76 -8.88 -16.07
C ARG A 144 -11.57 -9.45 -14.89
N LYS A 145 -11.07 -9.33 -13.65
CA LYS A 145 -11.72 -9.86 -12.43
C LYS A 145 -12.53 -8.81 -11.69
N ILE A 146 -12.41 -7.54 -12.06
CA ILE A 146 -13.17 -6.42 -11.50
C ILE A 146 -14.61 -6.52 -11.97
#